data_AF-A0A7C2PK64-F1
#
_entry.id   AF-A0A7C2PK64-F1
#
_cell.length_a   1.000
_cell.length_b   1.000
_cell.length_c   1.000
_cell.angle_alpha   90.00
_cell.angle_beta   90.00
_cell.angle_gamma   90.00
#
_symmetry.space_group_name_H-M   'P 1'
#
loop_
_entity.id
_entity.type
_entity.pdbx_description
1 polymer ?
#
loop_
_entity_poly.entity_id
_entity_poly.type
_entity_poly.pdbx_seq_one_letter_code
_entity_poly.pdbx_strand_id
1 'polypeptide(L)'
;MMKPRGWWIGLLTLAGTLVLGQIVAYLLAPASWSIFVGRLPVILAMIAFWGPIVAVVASAFVVVTMRLLGFESLAEIRQESVEQNNPAPAIVFAGTLLASLVFLGLVIRT
;
A
#
# COMPACT_ATOMS: atom_id res chain seq x y z
N MET A 1 13.75 2.55 19.17
CA MET A 1 14.86 2.29 18.22
C MET A 1 15.21 0.80 18.31
N MET A 2 14.89 -0.01 17.29
CA MET A 2 15.25 -1.43 17.29
C MET A 2 16.77 -1.57 17.17
N LYS A 3 17.38 -2.42 18.00
CA LYS A 3 18.84 -2.68 17.94
C LYS A 3 19.21 -3.21 16.55
N PRO A 4 20.39 -2.88 16.00
CA PRO A 4 20.79 -3.25 14.64
C PRO A 4 20.73 -4.76 14.35
N ARG A 5 20.90 -5.62 15.37
CA ARG A 5 20.69 -7.08 15.26
C ARG A 5 19.22 -7.49 15.06
N GLY A 6 18.27 -6.76 15.65
CA GLY A 6 16.84 -7.09 15.59
C GLY A 6 16.23 -6.86 14.20
N TRP A 7 16.73 -5.86 13.47
CA TRP A 7 16.25 -5.59 12.11
C TRP A 7 16.64 -6.70 11.12
N TRP A 8 17.86 -7.21 11.20
CA TRP A 8 18.32 -8.34 10.38
C TRP A 8 17.54 -9.62 10.66
N ILE A 9 17.28 -9.92 11.93
CA ILE A 9 16.46 -11.08 12.31
C ILE A 9 15.06 -10.93 11.72
N GLY A 10 14.42 -9.76 11.88
CA GLY A 10 13.10 -9.50 11.30
C GLY A 10 13.07 -9.64 9.78
N LEU A 11 14.09 -9.11 9.09
CA LEU A 11 14.21 -9.22 7.63
C LEU A 11 14.37 -10.69 7.20
N LEU A 12 15.22 -11.46 7.88
CA LEU A 12 15.45 -12.88 7.59
C LEU A 12 14.20 -13.72 7.86
N THR A 13 13.49 -13.45 8.95
CA THR A 13 12.22 -14.13 9.26
C THR A 13 11.18 -13.83 8.18
N LEU A 14 11.05 -12.58 7.76
CA LEU A 14 10.12 -12.19 6.69
C LEU A 14 10.48 -12.88 5.38
N ALA A 15 11.75 -12.80 4.96
CA ALA A 15 12.24 -13.43 3.74
C ALA A 15 12.03 -14.95 3.77
N GLY A 16 12.38 -15.61 4.88
CA GLY A 16 12.16 -17.04 5.07
C GLY A 16 10.69 -17.43 4.99
N THR A 17 9.80 -16.66 5.61
CA THR A 17 8.35 -16.91 5.57
C THR A 17 7.80 -16.78 4.15
N LEU A 18 8.24 -15.76 3.40
CA LEU A 18 7.85 -15.57 2.00
C LEU A 18 8.33 -16.74 1.13
N VAL A 19 9.59 -17.16 1.27
CA VAL A 19 10.17 -18.28 0.52
C VAL A 19 9.45 -19.59 0.83
N LEU A 20 9.23 -19.90 2.12
CA LEU A 20 8.48 -21.09 2.52
C LEU A 20 7.05 -21.08 1.97
N GLY A 21 6.37 -19.93 1.99
CA GLY A 21 5.06 -19.78 1.37
C GLY A 21 5.07 -20.07 -0.13
N GLN A 22 6.09 -19.61 -0.87
CA GLN A 22 6.24 -19.91 -2.30
C GLN A 22 6.51 -21.40 -2.56
N ILE A 23 7.34 -22.04 -1.73
CA ILE A 23 7.60 -23.49 -1.83
C ILE A 23 6.31 -24.27 -1.61
N VAL A 24 5.57 -23.96 -0.55
CA VAL A 24 4.29 -24.62 -0.25
C VAL A 24 3.29 -24.40 -1.38
N ALA A 25 3.17 -23.19 -1.92
CA ALA A 25 2.27 -22.89 -3.04
C ALA A 25 2.63 -23.68 -4.31
N TYR A 26 3.92 -23.79 -4.63
CA TYR A 26 4.40 -24.59 -5.76
C TYR A 26 4.09 -26.08 -5.58
N LEU A 27 4.28 -26.63 -4.37
CA LEU A 27 4.01 -28.04 -4.08
C LEU A 27 2.51 -28.37 -4.11
N LEU A 28 1.65 -27.47 -3.64
CA LEU A 28 0.19 -27.69 -3.60
C LEU A 28 -0.49 -27.44 -4.96
N ALA A 29 -0.02 -26.46 -5.74
CA ALA A 29 -0.66 -26.04 -6.98
C ALA A 29 0.36 -25.54 -8.03
N PRO A 30 1.19 -26.44 -8.61
CA PRO A 30 2.30 -26.06 -9.49
C PRO A 30 1.85 -25.34 -10.77
N ALA A 31 0.70 -25.72 -11.34
CA ALA A 31 0.14 -25.08 -12.52
C ALA A 31 -0.31 -23.63 -12.26
N SER A 32 -0.96 -23.37 -11.14
CA SER A 32 -1.36 -22.01 -10.75
C SER A 32 -0.14 -21.15 -10.42
N TRP A 33 0.86 -21.74 -9.76
CA TRP A 33 2.10 -21.04 -9.42
C TRP A 33 2.87 -20.61 -10.67
N SER A 34 3.04 -21.50 -11.66
CA SER A 34 3.78 -21.17 -12.89
C SER A 34 3.09 -20.07 -13.71
N ILE A 35 1.76 -20.09 -13.80
CA ILE A 35 0.97 -19.02 -14.43
C ILE A 35 1.18 -17.70 -13.70
N PHE A 36 1.12 -17.69 -12.37
CA PHE A 36 1.33 -16.48 -11.58
C PHE A 36 2.73 -15.90 -11.79
N VAL A 37 3.76 -16.74 -11.71
CA VAL A 37 5.15 -16.32 -11.93
C VAL A 37 5.37 -15.80 -13.33
N GLY A 38 4.76 -16.42 -14.35
CA GLY A 38 4.79 -15.91 -15.72
C GLY A 38 4.15 -14.52 -15.90
N ARG A 39 3.19 -14.15 -15.03
CA ARG A 39 2.53 -12.84 -15.04
C ARG A 39 3.23 -11.79 -14.18
N LEU A 40 4.13 -12.17 -13.28
CA LEU A 40 4.84 -11.24 -12.39
C LEU A 40 5.48 -10.05 -13.14
N PRO A 41 6.19 -10.23 -14.28
CA PRO A 41 6.79 -9.11 -14.99
C PRO A 41 5.76 -8.07 -15.44
N VAL A 42 4.59 -8.51 -15.90
CA VAL A 42 3.50 -7.62 -16.33
C VAL A 42 2.90 -6.89 -15.13
N ILE A 43 2.65 -7.60 -14.03
CA ILE A 43 2.15 -7.00 -12.78
C ILE A 43 3.12 -5.93 -12.27
N LEU A 44 4.42 -6.24 -12.23
CA LEU A 44 5.45 -5.31 -11.80
C LEU A 44 5.55 -4.10 -12.73
N ALA A 45 5.45 -4.30 -14.06
CA ALA A 45 5.43 -3.20 -15.02
C ALA A 45 4.21 -2.29 -14.84
N MET A 46 3.02 -2.87 -14.62
CA MET A 46 1.80 -2.11 -14.35
C MET A 46 1.92 -1.31 -13.04
N ILE A 47 2.45 -1.90 -11.97
CA ILE A 47 2.70 -1.18 -10.70
C ILE A 47 3.73 -0.08 -10.90
N ALA A 48 4.82 -0.33 -11.63
CA ALA A 48 5.86 0.66 -11.87
C ALA A 48 5.34 1.86 -12.69
N PHE A 49 4.42 1.62 -13.63
CA PHE A 49 3.82 2.67 -14.46
C PHE A 49 2.69 3.41 -13.73
N TRP A 50 1.69 2.69 -13.22
CA TRP A 50 0.49 3.28 -12.63
C TRP A 50 0.68 3.70 -11.18
N GLY A 51 1.53 3.03 -10.41
CA GLY A 51 1.77 3.31 -9.00
C GLY A 51 2.13 4.78 -8.74
N PRO A 52 3.14 5.35 -9.44
CA PRO A 52 3.48 6.76 -9.30
C PRO A 52 2.33 7.71 -9.67
N ILE A 53 1.59 7.41 -10.74
CA ILE A 53 0.45 8.23 -11.20
C ILE A 53 -0.65 8.26 -10.14
N VAL A 54 -1.02 7.08 -9.64
CA VAL A 54 -2.04 6.93 -8.59
C VAL A 54 -1.60 7.64 -7.32
N ALA A 55 -0.32 7.52 -6.92
CA ALA A 55 0.19 8.20 -5.75
C ALA A 55 0.07 9.73 -5.86
N VAL A 56 0.45 10.31 -7.01
CA VAL A 56 0.33 11.76 -7.25
C VAL A 56 -1.13 12.21 -7.20
N VAL A 57 -2.02 11.50 -7.89
CA VAL A 57 -3.45 11.84 -7.93
C VAL A 57 -4.10 11.71 -6.56
N ALA A 58 -3.80 10.62 -5.83
CA ALA A 58 -4.27 10.40 -4.48
C ALA A 58 -3.79 11.49 -3.52
N SER A 59 -2.50 11.86 -3.57
CA SER A 59 -1.96 12.94 -2.75
C SER A 59 -2.62 14.29 -3.07
N ALA A 60 -2.83 14.62 -4.34
CA ALA A 60 -3.53 15.83 -4.74
C ALA A 60 -4.97 15.84 -4.20
N PHE A 61 -5.69 14.73 -4.32
CA PHE A 61 -7.05 14.58 -3.83
C PHE A 61 -7.15 14.78 -2.31
N VAL A 62 -6.24 14.17 -1.54
CA VAL A 62 -6.17 14.36 -0.09
C VAL A 62 -5.92 15.83 0.25
N VAL A 63 -4.94 16.47 -0.38
CA VAL A 63 -4.61 17.87 -0.11
C VAL A 63 -5.80 18.79 -0.42
N VAL A 64 -6.43 18.61 -1.57
CA VAL A 64 -7.61 19.41 -1.96
C VAL A 64 -8.76 19.18 -0.97
N THR A 65 -9.04 17.93 -0.62
CA THR A 65 -10.13 17.60 0.31
C THR A 65 -9.86 18.17 1.70
N MET A 66 -8.63 18.06 2.21
CA MET A 66 -8.26 18.66 3.50
C MET A 66 -8.46 20.18 3.50
N ARG A 67 -8.04 20.88 2.43
CA ARG A 67 -8.28 22.33 2.30
C ARG A 67 -9.77 22.68 2.25
N LEU A 68 -10.57 21.88 1.54
CA LEU A 68 -12.03 22.08 1.49
C LEU A 68 -12.71 21.86 2.84
N LEU A 69 -12.14 20.99 3.68
CA LEU A 69 -12.59 20.78 5.06
C LEU A 69 -12.10 21.88 6.02
N GLY A 70 -11.29 22.83 5.55
CA GLY A 70 -10.80 23.97 6.34
C GLY A 70 -9.42 23.76 6.98
N PHE A 71 -8.73 22.66 6.69
CA PHE A 71 -7.38 22.41 7.21
C PHE A 71 -6.32 23.14 6.37
N GLU A 72 -5.55 24.02 7.01
CA GLU A 72 -4.48 24.78 6.36
C GLU A 72 -3.11 24.10 6.48
N SER A 73 -2.94 23.20 7.47
CA SER A 73 -1.66 22.53 7.71
C SER A 73 -1.77 21.09 8.22
N LEU A 74 -0.71 20.31 8.04
CA LEU A 74 -0.59 18.97 8.63
C LEU A 74 -0.56 18.99 10.16
N ALA A 75 -0.09 20.09 10.76
CA ALA A 75 -0.06 20.25 12.22
C ALA A 75 -1.48 20.36 12.78
N GLU A 76 -2.34 21.12 12.11
CA GLU A 76 -3.76 21.27 12.44
C GLU A 76 -4.52 19.95 12.29
N ILE A 77 -4.30 19.23 11.18
CA ILE A 77 -4.86 17.89 10.98
C ILE A 77 -4.47 16.95 12.13
N ARG A 78 -3.20 16.94 12.51
CA ARG A 78 -2.71 16.11 13.62
C ARG A 78 -3.36 16.52 14.93
N GLN A 79 -3.48 17.81 15.19
CA GLN A 79 -4.10 18.32 16.40
C GLN A 79 -5.57 17.89 16.48
N GLU A 80 -6.34 18.12 15.43
CA GLU A 80 -7.77 17.81 15.42
C GLU A 80 -8.05 16.30 15.44
N SER A 81 -7.23 15.50 14.76
CA SER A 81 -7.38 14.05 14.75
C SER A 81 -7.01 13.40 16.08
N VAL A 82 -6.02 13.93 16.81
CA VAL A 82 -5.47 13.30 18.03
C VAL A 82 -6.04 13.92 19.31
N GLU A 83 -6.16 15.24 19.36
CA GLU A 83 -6.62 15.95 20.57
C GLU A 83 -8.15 16.05 20.59
N GLN A 84 -8.78 16.21 19.42
CA GLN A 84 -10.23 16.37 19.31
C GLN A 84 -10.93 15.11 18.80
N ASN A 85 -10.19 14.04 18.49
CA ASN A 85 -10.70 12.79 17.93
C ASN A 85 -11.61 13.00 16.71
N ASN A 86 -11.38 14.03 15.89
CA ASN A 86 -12.14 14.22 14.68
C ASN A 86 -11.79 13.09 13.69
N PRO A 87 -12.76 12.24 13.28
CA PRO A 87 -12.48 11.13 12.37
C PRO A 87 -12.31 11.57 10.91
N ALA A 88 -12.67 12.80 10.55
CA ALA A 88 -12.74 13.24 9.16
C ALA A 88 -11.42 13.11 8.39
N PRO A 89 -10.25 13.53 8.93
CA PRO A 89 -8.98 13.35 8.21
C PRO A 89 -8.66 11.87 7.99
N ALA A 90 -8.83 11.03 9.03
CA ALA A 90 -8.58 9.59 8.94
C ALA A 90 -9.46 8.92 7.87
N ILE A 91 -10.75 9.30 7.77
CA ILE A 91 -11.67 8.79 6.76
C ILE A 91 -11.19 9.16 5.35
N VAL A 92 -10.75 10.39 5.13
CA VAL A 92 -10.27 10.82 3.81
C VAL A 92 -8.99 10.08 3.42
N PHE A 93 -8.03 9.93 4.34
CA PHE A 93 -6.80 9.16 4.08
C PHE A 93 -7.10 7.68 3.79
N ALA A 94 -7.87 7.02 4.66
CA ALA A 94 -8.21 5.61 4.49
C ALA A 94 -9.05 5.36 3.24
N GLY A 95 -10.05 6.23 2.97
CA GLY A 95 -10.88 6.16 1.78
C GLY A 95 -10.07 6.34 0.50
N THR A 96 -9.15 7.31 0.47
CA THR A 96 -8.28 7.53 -0.69
C THR A 96 -7.34 6.34 -0.90
N LEU A 97 -6.77 5.78 0.17
CA LEU A 97 -5.93 4.59 0.09
C LEU A 97 -6.70 3.39 -0.47
N LEU A 98 -7.90 3.11 0.06
CA LEU A 98 -8.73 2.01 -0.42
C LEU A 98 -9.13 2.20 -1.89
N ALA A 99 -9.56 3.40 -2.28
CA ALA A 99 -9.89 3.73 -3.67
C ALA A 99 -8.68 3.52 -4.59
N SER A 100 -7.49 3.93 -4.16
CA SER A 100 -6.23 3.75 -4.89
C SER A 100 -5.87 2.28 -5.07
N LEU A 101 -6.03 1.47 -4.02
CA LEU A 101 -5.78 0.02 -4.08
C LEU A 101 -6.78 -0.69 -4.99
N VAL A 102 -8.06 -0.33 -4.93
CA VAL A 102 -9.09 -0.88 -5.82
C VAL A 102 -8.78 -0.51 -7.27
N PHE A 103 -8.43 0.75 -7.54
CA PHE A 103 -8.06 1.21 -8.88
C PHE A 103 -6.83 0.46 -9.42
N LEU A 104 -5.75 0.35 -8.62
CA LEU A 104 -4.57 -0.44 -9.01
C LEU A 104 -4.94 -1.90 -9.27
N GLY A 105 -5.80 -2.50 -8.44
CA GLY A 105 -6.28 -3.86 -8.65
C GLY A 105 -7.06 -4.04 -9.96
N LEU A 106 -7.86 -3.04 -10.36
CA LEU A 106 -8.58 -3.05 -11.63
C LEU A 106 -7.63 -2.95 -12.82
N VAL A 107 -6.66 -2.04 -12.76
CA VAL A 107 -5.71 -1.79 -13.85
C VAL A 107 -4.70 -2.92 -14.01
N ILE A 108 -4.34 -3.62 -12.94
CA ILE A 108 -3.45 -4.79 -13.00
C ILE A 108 -4.20 -6.04 -13.54
N ARG A 109 -5.54 -6.07 -13.45
CA ARG A 109 -6.36 -7.20 -13.91
C ARG A 109 -6.56 -7.23 -15.43
N THR A 110 -6.49 -6.08 -16.09
CA THR A 110 -6.57 -5.92 -17.56
C THR A 110 -5.24 -6.24 -18.22
#